data_AF-A0A424I8N9-F1
#
_entry.id   AF-A0A424I8N9-F1
#
_cell.length_a   1.000
_cell.length_b   1.000
_cell.length_c   1.000
_cell.angle_alpha   90.00
_cell.angle_beta   90.00
_cell.angle_gamma   90.00
#
_symmetry.space_group_name_H-M   'P 1'
#
loop_
_entity.id
_entity.type
_entity.pdbx_description
1 polymer ?
#
loop_
_entity_poly.entity_id
_entity_poly.type
_entity_poly.pdbx_seq_one_letter_code
_entity_poly.pdbx_strand_id
1 'polypeptide(L)'
;MLIHKIFVSNDEVFSPHGISIRIPKDADIDIRYLLARGRPYEAPEAEMVRKYISIGMSVIELGGCYGIISALIRKQIGPDAQHIIVEADPSLAKVCASNANLENT
;
A
#
# COMPACT_ATOMS: atom_id res chain seq x y z
N MET A 1 2.55 -29.25 -25.44
CA MET A 1 2.73 -27.78 -25.38
C MET A 1 1.61 -27.22 -24.52
N LEU A 2 1.86 -27.03 -23.23
CA LEU A 2 0.83 -26.68 -22.25
C LEU A 2 0.71 -25.15 -22.18
N ILE A 3 -0.36 -24.60 -22.75
CA ILE A 3 -0.65 -23.17 -22.64
C ILE A 3 -1.35 -22.96 -21.29
N HIS A 4 -0.59 -22.54 -20.27
CA HIS A 4 -1.19 -22.08 -19.01
C HIS A 4 -2.00 -20.81 -19.31
N LYS A 5 -3.32 -20.90 -19.17
CA LYS A 5 -4.21 -19.74 -19.21
C LYS A 5 -3.77 -18.77 -18.11
N ILE A 6 -3.30 -17.60 -18.51
CA ILE A 6 -3.05 -16.46 -17.63
C ILE A 6 -4.42 -16.04 -17.09
N PHE A 7 -4.69 -16.30 -15.81
CA PHE A 7 -5.80 -15.66 -15.11
C PHE A 7 -5.38 -14.21 -14.84
N VAL A 8 -5.76 -13.29 -15.73
CA VAL A 8 -5.70 -11.85 -15.43
C VAL A 8 -6.90 -11.54 -14.53
N SER A 9 -6.68 -11.66 -13.23
CA SER A 9 -7.55 -11.04 -12.23
C SER A 9 -7.28 -9.54 -12.25
N ASN A 10 -8.23 -8.71 -12.71
CA ASN A 10 -8.11 -7.26 -12.51
C ASN A 10 -8.20 -6.96 -11.01
N ASP A 11 -7.13 -6.39 -10.44
CA ASP A 11 -7.08 -5.89 -9.06
C ASP A 11 -8.21 -4.89 -8.80
N GLU A 12 -8.66 -4.82 -7.53
CA GLU A 12 -9.64 -3.80 -7.11
C GLU A 12 -8.91 -2.58 -6.54
N VAL A 13 -9.38 -1.39 -6.92
CA VAL A 13 -8.82 -0.12 -6.45
C VAL A 13 -9.68 0.41 -5.31
N PHE A 14 -9.04 0.74 -4.19
CA PHE A 14 -9.66 1.41 -3.05
C PHE A 14 -8.95 2.74 -2.77
N SER A 15 -9.54 3.58 -1.92
CA SER A 15 -8.95 4.87 -1.54
C SER A 15 -8.97 5.15 -0.04
N PRO A 16 -8.41 4.25 0.80
CA PRO A 16 -8.26 4.52 2.23
C PRO A 16 -7.39 5.78 2.42
N HIS A 17 -7.78 6.64 3.36
CA HIS A 17 -7.04 7.86 3.70
C HIS A 17 -6.79 8.83 2.53
N GLY A 18 -7.54 8.70 1.43
CA GLY A 18 -7.36 9.52 0.22
C GLY A 18 -6.20 9.07 -0.69
N ILE A 19 -5.68 7.85 -0.50
CA ILE A 19 -4.59 7.28 -1.28
C ILE A 19 -5.09 6.11 -2.13
N SER A 20 -4.81 6.13 -3.43
CA SER A 20 -5.17 5.04 -4.34
C SER A 20 -4.31 3.82 -4.07
N ILE A 21 -4.94 2.67 -3.84
CA ILE A 21 -4.26 1.39 -3.59
C ILE A 21 -4.94 0.28 -4.37
N ARG A 22 -4.14 -0.63 -4.94
CA ARG A 22 -4.59 -1.84 -5.63
C ARG A 22 -4.51 -3.03 -4.68
N ILE A 23 -5.63 -3.73 -4.52
CA ILE A 23 -5.73 -4.95 -3.73
C ILE A 23 -6.04 -6.13 -4.66
N PRO A 24 -5.23 -7.20 -4.62
CA PRO A 24 -5.52 -8.42 -5.36
C PRO A 24 -6.89 -9.00 -4.97
N LYS A 25 -7.61 -9.60 -5.91
CA LYS A 25 -8.93 -10.20 -5.63
C LYS A 25 -8.86 -11.40 -4.70
N ASP A 26 -7.74 -12.10 -4.70
CA ASP A 26 -7.43 -13.22 -3.81
C ASP A 26 -6.79 -12.78 -2.48
N ALA A 27 -6.69 -11.46 -2.23
CA ALA A 27 -6.32 -10.94 -0.92
C ALA A 27 -7.31 -11.37 0.16
N ASP A 28 -6.86 -11.24 1.41
CA ASP A 28 -7.66 -11.57 2.60
C ASP A 28 -9.05 -10.93 2.54
N ILE A 29 -10.09 -11.76 2.71
CA ILE A 29 -11.48 -11.35 2.59
C ILE A 29 -11.86 -10.28 3.61
N ASP A 30 -11.27 -10.31 4.79
CA ASP A 30 -11.55 -9.36 5.87
C ASP A 30 -10.99 -7.99 5.49
N ILE A 31 -9.79 -7.94 4.90
CA ILE A 31 -9.19 -6.69 4.40
C ILE A 31 -10.03 -6.10 3.28
N ARG A 32 -10.41 -6.92 2.29
CA ARG A 32 -11.26 -6.48 1.18
C ARG A 32 -12.61 -5.96 1.69
N TYR A 33 -13.21 -6.64 2.66
CA TYR A 33 -14.46 -6.21 3.29
C TYR A 33 -14.30 -4.88 4.03
N LEU A 34 -13.26 -4.71 4.83
CA LEU A 34 -12.99 -3.47 5.58
C LEU A 34 -12.84 -2.28 4.64
N LEU A 35 -12.06 -2.44 3.56
CA LEU A 35 -11.84 -1.40 2.56
C LEU A 35 -13.13 -1.06 1.78
N ALA A 36 -13.89 -2.08 1.35
CA ALA A 36 -15.17 -1.87 0.66
C ALA A 36 -16.21 -1.15 1.53
N ARG A 37 -16.15 -1.32 2.86
CA ARG A 37 -17.01 -0.62 3.82
C ARG A 37 -16.50 0.77 4.20
N GLY A 38 -15.40 1.23 3.63
CA GLY A 38 -14.77 2.51 3.97
C GLY A 38 -14.38 2.61 5.44
N ARG A 39 -14.06 1.47 6.07
CA ARG A 39 -13.63 1.45 7.47
C ARG A 39 -12.23 2.08 7.58
N PRO A 40 -11.92 2.71 8.72
CA PRO A 40 -10.65 3.40 8.93
C PRO A 40 -9.51 2.40 9.21
N TYR A 41 -9.25 1.49 8.26
CA TYR A 41 -8.14 0.55 8.31
C TYR A 41 -6.83 1.33 8.43
N GLU A 42 -5.98 0.99 9.40
CA GLU A 42 -4.72 1.70 9.70
C GLU A 42 -4.87 3.21 10.00
N ALA A 43 -6.02 3.63 10.57
CA ALA A 43 -6.21 5.04 10.92
C ALA A 43 -5.21 5.61 11.93
N PRO A 44 -4.84 4.90 13.03
CA PRO A 44 -3.83 5.40 13.95
C PRO A 44 -2.48 5.67 13.27
N GLU A 45 -2.05 4.79 12.38
CA GLU A 45 -0.83 4.92 11.58
C GLU A 45 -0.94 6.10 10.62
N ALA A 46 -2.07 6.24 9.92
CA ALA A 46 -2.30 7.36 9.02
C ALA A 46 -2.31 8.72 9.75
N GLU A 47 -2.86 8.78 10.96
CA GLU A 47 -2.82 9.98 11.81
C GLU A 47 -1.39 10.31 12.23
N MET A 48 -0.62 9.30 12.66
CA MET A 48 0.79 9.48 13.01
C MET A 48 1.60 10.04 11.83
N VAL A 49 1.42 9.48 10.63
CA VAL A 49 2.11 9.96 9.42
C VAL A 49 1.79 11.43 9.16
N ARG A 50 0.50 11.80 9.14
CA ARG A 50 0.07 13.19 8.88
C ARG A 50 0.58 14.17 9.93
N LYS A 51 0.72 13.72 11.18
CA LYS A 51 1.09 14.58 12.30
C LYS A 51 2.61 14.78 12.43
N TYR A 52 3.41 13.75 12.14
CA TYR A 52 4.82 13.75 12.51
C TYR A 52 5.79 13.59 11.33
N ILE A 53 5.31 13.14 10.17
CA ILE A 53 6.16 12.95 8.99
C ILE A 53 6.07 14.19 8.09
N SER A 54 7.22 14.72 7.72
CA SER A 54 7.37 15.94 6.93
C SER A 54 8.00 15.66 5.57
N ILE A 55 7.77 16.58 4.63
CA ILE A 55 8.42 16.57 3.31
C ILE A 55 9.96 16.47 3.46
N GLY A 56 10.59 15.62 2.64
CA GLY A 56 12.03 15.40 2.63
C GLY A 56 12.57 14.47 3.73
N MET A 57 11.72 14.00 4.64
CA MET A 57 12.14 13.12 5.74
C MET A 57 12.41 11.70 5.26
N SER A 58 13.59 11.15 5.56
CA SER A 58 13.88 9.74 5.33
C SER A 58 13.13 8.86 6.33
N VAL A 59 12.49 7.79 5.85
CA VAL A 59 11.64 6.91 6.67
C VAL A 59 12.05 5.45 6.51
N ILE A 60 12.14 4.74 7.63
CA ILE A 60 12.17 3.27 7.69
C ILE A 60 10.82 2.81 8.23
N GLU A 61 10.10 2.04 7.43
CA GLU A 61 8.79 1.47 7.76
C GLU A 61 8.95 -0.03 8.00
N LEU A 62 8.45 -0.51 9.13
CA LEU A 62 8.50 -1.92 9.52
C LEU A 62 7.09 -2.52 9.43
N GLY A 63 6.87 -3.39 8.46
CA GLY A 63 5.57 -4.02 8.15
C GLY A 63 4.80 -3.26 7.06
N GLY A 64 5.20 -3.41 5.80
CA GLY A 64 4.57 -2.71 4.67
C GLY A 64 3.19 -3.25 4.26
N CYS A 65 2.87 -4.52 4.55
CA CYS A 65 1.60 -5.16 4.26
C CYS A 65 1.13 -4.93 2.80
N TYR A 66 -0.09 -4.41 2.58
CA TYR A 66 -0.61 -4.05 1.26
C TYR A 66 -0.10 -2.70 0.74
N GLY A 67 0.74 -1.97 1.50
CA GLY A 67 1.35 -0.71 1.10
C GLY A 67 0.45 0.52 1.24
N ILE A 68 -0.59 0.48 2.06
CA ILE A 68 -1.50 1.62 2.29
C ILE A 68 -0.77 2.76 3.00
N ILE A 69 -0.15 2.48 4.14
CA ILE A 69 0.66 3.45 4.86
C ILE A 69 1.93 3.79 4.08
N SER A 70 2.54 2.83 3.39
CA SER A 70 3.71 3.10 2.57
C SER A 70 3.43 4.12 1.46
N ALA A 71 2.30 4.01 0.78
CA ALA A 71 1.87 4.98 -0.23
C ALA A 71 1.58 6.36 0.38
N LEU A 72 0.95 6.39 1.57
CA LEU A 72 0.71 7.64 2.30
C LEU A 72 2.02 8.32 2.72
N ILE A 73 2.97 7.55 3.27
CA ILE A 73 4.31 8.04 3.64
C ILE A 73 5.00 8.60 2.40
N ARG A 74 5.06 7.85 1.29
CA ARG A 74 5.69 8.31 0.04
C ARG A 74 5.10 9.65 -0.41
N LYS A 75 3.77 9.77 -0.43
CA LYS A 75 3.10 11.02 -0.80
C LYS A 75 3.48 12.19 0.12
N GLN A 76 3.64 11.93 1.41
CA GLN A 76 3.97 12.94 2.42
C GLN A 76 5.43 13.39 2.35
N ILE A 77 6.38 12.44 2.20
CA ILE A 77 7.83 12.74 2.21
C ILE A 77 8.36 13.22 0.86
N GLY A 78 7.60 13.03 -0.23
CA GLY A 78 7.98 13.44 -1.58
C GLY A 78 8.92 12.45 -2.27
N PRO A 79 9.24 12.66 -3.56
CA PRO A 79 9.97 11.69 -4.37
C PRO A 79 11.45 11.55 -4.00
N ASP A 80 12.06 12.63 -3.50
CA ASP A 80 13.51 12.68 -3.26
C ASP A 80 13.93 12.07 -1.91
N ALA A 81 12.98 11.89 -1.00
CA ALA A 81 13.25 11.30 0.31
C ALA A 81 13.48 9.78 0.23
N GLN A 82 14.39 9.27 1.06
CA GLN A 82 14.60 7.83 1.17
C GLN A 82 13.46 7.17 1.96
N HIS A 83 12.91 6.10 1.40
CA HIS A 83 11.88 5.31 2.06
C HIS A 83 12.25 3.84 1.96
N ILE A 84 12.57 3.23 3.09
CA ILE A 84 12.90 1.82 3.18
C ILE A 84 11.70 1.14 3.82
N ILE A 85 11.11 0.18 3.10
CA ILE A 85 9.95 -0.58 3.56
C ILE A 85 10.40 -2.02 3.81
N VAL A 86 10.14 -2.53 5.00
CA VAL A 86 10.42 -3.92 5.37
C VAL A 86 9.10 -4.68 5.43
N GLU A 87 9.00 -5.76 4.64
CA GLU A 87 7.88 -6.70 4.68
C GLU A 87 8.40 -8.13 4.71
N ALA A 88 7.87 -8.93 5.64
CA ALA A 88 8.33 -10.29 5.88
C ALA A 88 7.71 -11.28 4.88
N ASP A 89 6.46 -11.08 4.49
CA ASP A 89 5.78 -11.92 3.52
C ASP A 89 6.12 -11.49 2.08
N PRO A 90 6.82 -12.32 1.29
CA PRO A 90 7.20 -11.98 -0.08
C PRO A 90 6.02 -11.73 -1.03
N SER A 91 4.85 -12.30 -0.74
CA SER A 91 3.64 -12.08 -1.54
C SER A 91 3.09 -10.68 -1.31
N LEU A 92 3.05 -10.23 -0.05
CA LEU A 92 2.65 -8.87 0.33
C LEU A 92 3.69 -7.84 -0.11
N ALA A 93 4.99 -8.15 0.02
CA ALA A 93 6.07 -7.26 -0.38
C ALA A 93 5.94 -6.78 -1.85
N LYS A 94 5.47 -7.65 -2.75
CA LYS A 94 5.24 -7.30 -4.17
C LYS A 94 4.08 -6.32 -4.33
N VAL A 95 2.96 -6.57 -3.62
CA VAL A 95 1.78 -5.70 -3.66
C VAL A 95 2.13 -4.35 -3.04
N CYS A 96 2.79 -4.36 -1.88
CA CYS A 96 3.32 -3.19 -1.20
C CYS A 96 4.18 -2.33 -2.12
N ALA A 97 5.15 -2.94 -2.81
CA ALA A 97 6.05 -2.22 -3.70
C ALA A 97 5.31 -1.56 -4.87
N SER A 98 4.26 -2.20 -5.41
CA SER A 98 3.42 -1.59 -6.45
C SER A 98 2.64 -0.39 -5.90
N ASN A 99 2.05 -0.52 -4.71
CA ASN A 99 1.24 0.53 -4.11
C ASN A 99 2.08 1.71 -3.61
N ALA A 100 3.25 1.47 -3.04
CA ALA A 100 4.15 2.53 -2.58
C ALA A 100 4.66 3.45 -3.71
N ASN A 101 4.63 2.98 -4.97
CA ASN A 101 5.11 3.72 -6.14
C ASN A 101 4.01 4.17 -7.11
N LEU A 102 2.74 3.99 -6.74
CA LEU A 102 1.59 4.20 -7.62
C LEU A 102 1.47 5.61 -8.21
N GLU A 103 1.92 6.64 -7.48
CA GLU A 103 1.85 8.04 -7.89
C GLU A 103 3.17 8.57 -8.54
N ASN A 104 4.18 7.69 -8.74
CA ASN A 104 5.49 8.04 -9.33
C ASN A 104 5.66 7.57 -10.80
N THR A 105 4.58 7.14 -11.45
CA THR A 105 4.50 6.80 -12.89
C THR A 105 3.49 7.70 -13.58
#